data_AF-A0A1B7X2B7-F1
#
_entry.id   AF-A0A1B7X2B7-F1
#
_cell.length_a   1.000
_cell.length_b   1.000
_cell.length_c   1.000
_cell.angle_alpha   90.00
_cell.angle_beta   90.00
_cell.angle_gamma   90.00
#
_symmetry.space_group_name_H-M   'P 1'
#
loop_
_entity.id
_entity.type
_entity.pdbx_description
1 polymer ?
#
loop_
_entity_poly.entity_id
_entity_poly.type
_entity_poly.pdbx_seq_one_letter_code
_entity_poly.pdbx_strand_id
1 'polypeptide(L)'
;MKPNFAQMSRSELKAYVRINHDDLEALDILVSRRTPDSEATWYAPMVTAEGVPIEENIRLGEQVIQERIALEREKQLIRTDIERETEYNRLIEYMIIAAEKYIKLPLIEEKNKINQESQNQ
;
A
#
# COMPACT_ATOMS: atom_id res chain seq x y z
N MET A 1 11.63 16.54 -33.38
CA MET A 1 10.19 16.79 -33.14
C MET A 1 9.97 16.87 -31.64
N LYS A 2 9.14 17.79 -31.15
CA LYS A 2 8.82 17.87 -29.72
C LYS A 2 7.91 16.70 -29.31
N PRO A 3 8.10 16.10 -28.12
CA PRO A 3 7.17 15.13 -27.58
C PRO A 3 5.78 15.73 -27.31
N ASN A 4 4.75 14.88 -27.25
CA ASN A 4 3.45 15.31 -26.76
C ASN A 4 3.43 15.32 -25.22
N PHE A 5 3.79 16.46 -24.63
CA PHE A 5 3.88 16.63 -23.18
C PHE A 5 2.54 16.36 -22.46
N ALA A 6 1.40 16.64 -23.11
CA ALA A 6 0.08 16.41 -22.53
C ALA A 6 -0.19 14.93 -22.23
N GLN A 7 0.37 14.02 -23.04
CA GLN A 7 0.20 12.57 -22.89
C GLN A 7 1.27 11.92 -22.02
N MET A 8 2.37 12.62 -21.71
CA MET A 8 3.43 12.11 -20.84
C MET A 8 2.95 12.02 -19.39
N SER A 9 3.34 10.96 -18.68
CA SER A 9 3.21 10.89 -17.23
C SER A 9 4.04 11.99 -16.54
N ARG A 10 3.71 12.28 -15.27
CA ARG A 10 4.45 13.29 -14.48
C ARG A 10 5.93 12.92 -14.30
N SER A 11 6.25 11.62 -14.21
CA SER A 11 7.63 11.13 -14.11
C SER A 11 8.42 11.33 -15.40
N GLU A 12 7.82 11.02 -16.55
CA GLU A 12 8.46 11.20 -17.85
C GLU A 12 8.68 12.69 -18.15
N LEU A 13 7.69 13.53 -17.85
CA LEU A 13 7.80 14.97 -18.07
C LEU A 13 8.89 15.60 -17.18
N LYS A 14 9.01 15.17 -15.92
CA LYS A 14 10.12 15.57 -15.04
C LYS A 14 11.48 15.17 -15.61
N ALA A 15 11.61 13.95 -16.13
CA ALA A 15 12.86 13.48 -16.71
C ALA A 15 13.25 14.30 -17.95
N TYR A 16 12.28 14.63 -18.81
CA TYR A 16 12.50 15.47 -19.99
C TYR A 16 12.94 16.89 -19.62
N VAL A 17 12.22 17.57 -18.71
CA VAL A 17 12.55 18.94 -18.26
C VAL A 17 13.92 18.99 -17.60
N ARG A 18 14.34 17.91 -16.94
CA ARG A 18 15.67 17.81 -16.32
C ARG A 18 16.82 17.76 -17.33
N ILE A 19 16.57 17.34 -18.56
CA ILE A 19 17.58 17.33 -19.63
C ILE A 19 17.46 18.60 -20.48
N ASN A 20 16.24 19.12 -20.63
CA ASN A 20 15.90 20.25 -21.50
C ASN A 20 15.38 21.42 -20.65
N HIS A 21 16.25 21.97 -19.80
CA HIS A 21 15.88 23.00 -18.83
C HIS A 21 15.27 24.27 -19.46
N ASP A 22 15.63 24.57 -20.72
CA ASP A 22 15.19 25.77 -21.44
C ASP A 22 13.87 25.57 -22.23
N ASP A 23 13.31 24.34 -22.27
CA ASP A 23 12.03 24.09 -22.95
C ASP A 23 10.86 24.55 -22.07
N LEU A 24 10.56 25.85 -22.14
CA LEU A 24 9.55 26.53 -21.32
C LEU A 24 8.16 25.89 -21.44
N GLU A 25 7.83 25.31 -22.59
CA GLU A 25 6.55 24.62 -22.82
C GLU A 25 6.44 23.36 -21.95
N ALA A 26 7.50 22.56 -21.89
CA ALA A 26 7.53 21.38 -21.04
C ALA A 26 7.49 21.75 -19.54
N LEU A 27 8.16 22.86 -19.18
CA LEU A 27 8.15 23.39 -17.82
C LEU A 27 6.76 23.88 -17.41
N ASP A 28 6.08 24.64 -18.27
CA ASP A 28 4.74 25.16 -18.01
C ASP A 28 3.71 24.05 -17.83
N ILE A 29 3.77 23.02 -18.67
CA ILE A 29 2.91 21.82 -18.54
C ILE A 29 3.22 21.05 -17.26
N LEU A 30 4.49 21.01 -16.81
CA LEU A 30 4.86 20.34 -15.56
C LEU A 30 4.31 21.09 -14.34
N VAL A 31 4.38 22.43 -14.35
CA VAL A 31 3.93 23.31 -13.27
C VAL A 31 2.40 23.38 -13.20
N SER A 32 1.71 23.43 -14.35
CA SER A 32 0.23 23.46 -14.40
C SER A 32 -0.43 22.21 -13.82
N ARG A 33 0.31 21.09 -13.74
CA ARG A 33 -0.12 19.84 -13.08
C ARG A 33 0.12 19.83 -11.56
N ARG A 34 0.58 20.93 -10.95
CA ARG A 34 0.70 21.04 -9.49
C ARG A 34 -0.70 21.13 -8.89
N THR A 35 -0.87 20.58 -7.69
CA THR A 35 -2.07 20.80 -6.89
C THR A 35 -2.26 22.31 -6.65
N PRO A 36 -3.50 22.84 -6.67
CA PRO A 36 -3.77 24.23 -6.34
C PRO A 36 -3.21 24.62 -4.97
N ASP A 37 -2.79 25.88 -4.82
CA ASP A 37 -2.22 26.37 -3.55
C ASP A 37 -3.24 26.34 -2.39
N SER A 38 -4.54 26.37 -2.70
CA SER A 38 -5.63 26.20 -1.74
C SER A 38 -5.71 24.80 -1.13
N GLU A 39 -5.16 23.80 -1.80
CA GLU A 39 -5.11 22.40 -1.34
C GLU A 39 -3.71 22.01 -0.86
N ALA A 40 -2.73 22.90 -1.01
CA ALA A 40 -1.36 22.64 -0.59
C ALA A 40 -1.26 22.65 0.94
N THR A 41 -0.53 21.68 1.49
CA THR A 41 -0.16 21.70 2.91
C THR A 41 0.97 22.70 3.12
N TRP A 42 0.69 23.76 3.86
CA TRP A 42 1.66 24.79 4.21
C TRP A 42 2.28 24.49 5.57
N TYR A 43 3.62 24.46 5.63
CA TYR A 43 4.35 24.32 6.89
C TYR A 43 4.83 25.68 7.35
N ALA A 44 4.69 25.95 8.65
CA ALA A 44 5.26 27.14 9.24
C ALA A 44 6.80 27.10 9.14
N PRO A 45 7.47 28.25 8.93
CA PRO A 45 8.92 28.28 8.83
C PRO A 45 9.56 27.89 10.16
N MET A 46 10.64 27.12 10.12
CA MET A 46 11.37 26.71 11.34
C MET A 46 12.33 27.79 11.85
N VAL A 47 12.63 28.79 11.01
CA VAL A 47 13.55 29.90 11.29
C VAL A 47 12.96 31.21 10.78
N THR A 48 13.35 32.32 11.40
CA THR A 48 13.06 33.67 10.87
C THR A 48 13.88 33.95 9.60
N ALA A 49 13.61 35.08 8.94
CA ALA A 49 14.36 35.50 7.76
C ALA A 49 15.86 35.73 8.06
N GLU A 50 16.18 36.07 9.30
CA GLU A 50 17.54 36.28 9.81
C GLU A 50 18.22 34.98 10.26
N GLY A 51 17.53 33.83 10.14
CA GLY A 51 18.06 32.51 10.51
C GLY A 51 17.93 32.17 11.99
N VAL A 52 17.12 32.90 12.76
CA VAL A 52 16.88 32.60 14.18
C VAL A 52 15.83 31.49 14.30
N PRO A 53 16.08 30.41 15.08
CA PRO A 53 15.09 29.36 15.31
C PRO A 53 13.76 29.88 15.87
N ILE A 54 12.66 29.36 15.34
CA ILE A 54 11.31 29.59 15.87
C ILE A 54 10.95 28.36 16.70
N GLU A 55 11.27 28.41 18.00
CA GLU A 55 11.18 27.27 18.92
C GLU A 55 9.80 26.61 18.95
N GLU A 56 8.72 27.38 18.86
CA GLU A 56 7.36 26.85 18.82
C GLU A 56 7.11 25.97 17.59
N ASN A 57 7.56 26.41 16.41
CA ASN A 57 7.39 25.67 15.15
C ASN A 57 8.26 24.41 15.14
N ILE A 58 9.47 24.50 15.70
CA ILE A 58 10.36 23.36 15.86
C ILE A 58 9.71 22.31 16.75
N ARG A 59 9.20 22.71 17.92
CA ARG A 59 8.52 21.80 18.85
C ARG A 59 7.30 21.14 18.21
N LEU A 60 6.50 21.90 17.46
CA LEU A 60 5.35 21.34 16.73
C LEU A 60 5.82 20.32 15.66
N GLY A 61 6.86 20.66 14.91
CA GLY A 61 7.45 19.75 13.93
C GLY A 61 7.96 18.45 14.56
N GLU A 62 8.63 18.54 15.71
CA GLU A 62 9.08 17.37 16.46
C GLU A 62 7.91 16.50 16.92
N GLN A 63 6.85 17.09 17.45
CA GLN A 63 5.65 16.37 17.88
C GLN A 63 5.02 15.59 16.72
N VAL A 64 4.82 16.25 15.57
CA VAL A 64 4.26 15.62 14.38
C VAL A 64 5.14 14.48 13.87
N ILE A 65 6.47 14.63 13.92
CA ILE A 65 7.40 13.55 13.55
C ILE A 65 7.24 12.35 14.49
N GLN A 66 7.15 12.58 15.81
CA GLN A 66 6.98 11.50 16.78
C GLN A 66 5.63 10.78 16.61
N GLU A 67 4.55 11.53 16.40
CA GLU A 67 3.23 10.97 16.10
C GLU A 67 3.27 10.11 14.83
N ARG A 68 3.96 10.57 13.78
CA ARG A 68 4.09 9.82 12.54
C ARG A 68 4.83 8.50 12.73
N ILE A 69 5.94 8.53 13.48
CA ILE A 69 6.71 7.32 13.83
C ILE A 69 5.83 6.34 14.61
N ALA A 70 5.05 6.81 15.58
CA ALA A 70 4.15 5.96 16.36
C ALA A 70 3.08 5.30 15.47
N LEU A 71 2.42 6.07 14.60
CA LEU A 71 1.43 5.58 13.65
C LEU A 71 2.01 4.54 12.68
N GLU A 72 3.23 4.75 12.20
CA GLU A 72 3.89 3.78 11.30
C GLU A 72 4.23 2.47 12.02
N ARG A 73 4.66 2.54 13.29
CA ARG A 73 4.86 1.33 14.11
C ARG A 73 3.55 0.58 14.33
N GLU A 74 2.47 1.27 14.67
CA GLU A 74 1.14 0.68 14.85
C GLU A 74 0.64 -0.01 13.58
N LYS A 75 0.74 0.67 12.43
CA LYS A 75 0.40 0.08 11.12
C LYS A 75 1.20 -1.18 10.83
N GLN A 76 2.48 -1.18 11.17
CA GLN A 76 3.33 -2.35 10.97
C GLN A 76 2.89 -3.52 11.86
N LEU A 77 2.53 -3.27 13.12
CA LEU A 77 2.01 -4.31 14.03
C LEU A 77 0.71 -4.91 13.48
N ILE A 78 -0.25 -4.06 13.11
CA ILE A 78 -1.53 -4.49 12.52
C ILE A 78 -1.28 -5.35 11.27
N ARG A 79 -0.38 -4.91 10.39
CA ARG A 79 -0.03 -5.66 9.20
C ARG A 79 0.52 -7.06 9.54
N THR A 80 1.42 -7.15 10.52
CA THR A 80 1.98 -8.45 10.94
C THR A 80 0.94 -9.36 11.59
N ASP A 81 -0.07 -8.80 12.26
CA ASP A 81 -1.16 -9.57 12.85
C ASP A 81 -2.08 -10.14 11.77
N ILE A 82 -2.45 -9.31 10.79
CA ILE A 82 -3.24 -9.74 9.62
C ILE A 82 -2.49 -10.83 8.84
N GLU A 83 -1.19 -10.68 8.62
CA GLU A 83 -0.37 -11.68 7.93
C GLU A 83 -0.35 -13.02 8.69
N ARG A 84 -0.20 -12.99 10.02
CA ARG A 84 -0.26 -14.18 10.86
C ARG A 84 -1.62 -14.87 10.83
N GLU A 85 -2.70 -14.10 10.95
CA GLU A 85 -4.07 -14.63 10.92
C GLU A 85 -4.41 -15.24 9.55
N THR A 86 -3.99 -14.56 8.47
CA THR A 86 -4.18 -15.06 7.10
C THR A 86 -3.48 -16.40 6.89
N GLU A 87 -2.24 -16.53 7.37
CA GLU A 87 -1.48 -17.78 7.24
C GLU A 87 -2.08 -18.91 8.11
N TYR A 88 -2.54 -18.59 9.31
CA TYR A 88 -3.25 -19.55 10.16
C TYR A 88 -4.54 -20.06 9.51
N ASN A 89 -5.35 -19.16 8.95
CA ASN A 89 -6.58 -19.53 8.26
C ASN A 89 -6.30 -20.39 7.01
N ARG A 90 -5.25 -20.06 6.26
CA ARG A 90 -4.80 -20.88 5.13
C ARG A 90 -4.41 -22.29 5.57
N LEU A 91 -3.70 -22.43 6.69
CA LEU A 91 -3.34 -23.75 7.24
C LEU A 91 -4.59 -24.55 7.63
N ILE A 92 -5.58 -23.92 8.26
CA ILE A 92 -6.86 -24.57 8.58
C ILE A 92 -7.56 -25.06 7.31
N GLU A 93 -7.65 -24.23 6.28
CA GLU A 93 -8.26 -24.62 5.00
C GLU A 93 -7.57 -25.84 4.40
N TYR A 94 -6.23 -25.87 4.38
CA TYR A 94 -5.48 -27.04 3.93
C TYR A 94 -5.80 -28.30 4.75
N MET A 95 -5.90 -28.18 6.07
CA MET A 95 -6.23 -29.32 6.93
C MET A 95 -7.66 -29.82 6.71
N ILE A 96 -8.63 -28.92 6.51
CA ILE A 96 -10.01 -29.28 6.20
C ILE A 96 -10.08 -30.04 4.88
N ILE A 97 -9.45 -29.50 3.82
CA ILE A 97 -9.39 -30.14 2.50
C ILE A 97 -8.74 -31.52 2.59
N ALA A 98 -7.64 -31.65 3.35
CA ALA A 98 -6.99 -32.93 3.56
C ALA A 98 -7.89 -33.94 4.31
N ALA A 99 -8.57 -33.51 5.38
CA ALA A 99 -9.48 -34.37 6.13
C ALA A 99 -10.66 -34.84 5.28
N GLU A 100 -11.21 -33.96 4.42
CA GLU A 100 -12.25 -34.34 3.47
C GLU A 100 -11.76 -35.39 2.48
N LYS A 101 -10.57 -35.17 1.91
CA LYS A 101 -9.99 -36.06 0.90
C LYS A 101 -9.60 -37.43 1.44
N TYR A 102 -8.95 -37.47 2.61
CA TYR A 102 -8.31 -38.69 3.10
C TYR A 102 -9.08 -39.43 4.18
N ILE A 103 -10.06 -38.79 4.82
CA ILE A 103 -10.86 -39.41 5.89
C ILE A 103 -12.31 -39.55 5.44
N LYS A 104 -12.96 -38.45 5.05
CA LYS A 104 -14.42 -38.49 4.78
C LYS A 104 -14.76 -39.22 3.49
N LEU A 105 -14.10 -38.92 2.37
CA LEU A 105 -14.41 -39.55 1.08
C LEU A 105 -14.25 -41.08 1.10
N PRO A 106 -13.12 -41.66 1.60
CA PRO A 106 -12.98 -43.11 1.67
C PRO A 106 -14.04 -43.80 2.54
N LEU A 107 -14.40 -43.20 3.68
CA LEU A 107 -15.45 -43.73 4.55
C LEU A 107 -16.84 -43.73 3.88
N ILE A 108 -17.14 -42.72 3.06
CA ILE A 108 -18.38 -42.67 2.29
C ILE A 108 -18.39 -43.76 1.22
N GLU A 109 -17.28 -43.94 0.50
CA GLU A 109 -17.15 -44.99 -0.52
C GLU A 109 -17.30 -46.39 0.09
N GLU A 110 -16.68 -46.64 1.25
CA GLU A 110 -16.79 -47.92 1.96
C GLU A 110 -18.23 -48.19 2.43
N LYS A 111 -18.91 -47.21 3.02
CA LYS A 111 -20.33 -47.33 3.39
C LYS A 111 -21.23 -47.60 2.19
N ASN A 112 -20.97 -46.96 1.06
CA ASN A 112 -21.76 -47.16 -0.15
C ASN A 112 -21.57 -48.57 -0.73
N LYS A 113 -20.36 -49.14 -0.68
CA LYS A 113 -20.09 -50.54 -1.07
C LYS A 113 -20.85 -51.52 -0.18
N ILE A 114 -20.78 -51.35 1.14
CA ILE A 114 -21.47 -52.22 2.11
C ILE A 114 -22.99 -52.20 1.88
N ASN A 115 -23.56 -51.03 1.63
CA ASN A 115 -24.99 -50.88 1.36
C ASN A 115 -25.41 -51.55 0.03
N GLN A 116 -24.57 -51.50 -1.01
CA GLN A 116 -24.84 -52.17 -2.29
C GLN A 116 -24.75 -53.69 -2.18
N GLU A 117 -23.79 -54.21 -1.42
CA GLU A 117 -23.67 -55.66 -1.16
C GLU A 117 -24.85 -56.19 -0.35
N SER A 118 -25.36 -55.40 0.60
CA SER A 118 -26.53 -55.76 1.42
C SER A 118 -27.86 -55.72 0.67
N GLN A 119 -27.95 -54.99 -0.45
CA GLN A 119 -29.16 -54.93 -1.30
C GLN A 119 -29.21 -56.03 -2.38
N ASN A 120 -28.08 -56.70 -2.63
CA ASN A 120 -27.95 -57.76 -3.63
C ASN A 120 -28.00 -59.19 -3.03
N GLN A 121 -28.28 -59.31 -1.72
CA GLN A 121 -28.57 -60.57 -1.00
C GLN A 121 -30.06 -60.64 -0.68
#